data_AF-A0AAU3GQQ1-F1
#
_entry.id   AF-A0AAU3GQQ1-F1
#
_cell.length_a   1.000
_cell.length_b   1.000
_cell.length_c   1.000
_cell.angle_alpha   90.00
_cell.angle_beta   90.00
_cell.angle_gamma   90.00
#
_symmetry.space_group_name_H-M   'P 1'
#
loop_
_entity.id
_entity.type
_entity.pdbx_description
1 polymer ?
#
loop_
_entity_poly.entity_id
_entity_poly.type
_entity_poly.pdbx_seq_one_letter_code
_entity_poly.pdbx_strand_id
1 'polypeptide(L)'
;MLDAAHQIYRDACPLDALTRSFLIGVAETAARRWREPDQSLWEMRGPSRHFLHSKLMCWLGLDRAIALAQMLGATGRVADWTCTRDQIRAEILTRGWNPRVGAFTQTFTGTDLDASVLMMPLVGFLPGDDPRVRATVDAVATRLTDARGLVHRYNAADGLPGEEGTFLLCTFWLAHALAFTGEGAHAKRVFQTAASYANDVGLLAEEVDSVTGEPIGNFPQAFSHCCRRRGRPGGAREMTSSALPSSLAQVRSRRWCSCGRWSGPLLRGRP
;
A
#
# COMPACT_ATOMS: atom_id res chain seq x y z
N MET A 1 7.47 7.60 -5.55
CA MET A 1 8.74 7.60 -6.33
C MET A 1 9.73 6.56 -5.83
N LEU A 2 10.25 6.67 -4.60
CA LEU A 2 11.18 5.68 -4.03
C LEU A 2 10.63 4.24 -4.01
N ASP A 3 9.35 4.07 -3.71
CA ASP A 3 8.70 2.75 -3.77
C ASP A 3 8.61 2.19 -5.20
N ALA A 4 8.34 3.03 -6.21
CA ALA A 4 8.38 2.61 -7.60
C ALA A 4 9.80 2.23 -8.03
N ALA A 5 10.81 3.03 -7.64
CA ALA A 5 12.21 2.70 -7.88
C ALA A 5 12.60 1.37 -7.21
N HIS A 6 12.11 1.11 -5.99
CA HIS A 6 12.34 -0.15 -5.28
C HIS A 6 11.63 -1.36 -5.92
N GLN A 7 10.55 -1.14 -6.67
CA GLN A 7 9.89 -2.20 -7.43
C GLN A 7 10.59 -2.48 -8.77
N ILE A 8 11.12 -1.44 -9.43
CA ILE A 8 11.73 -1.57 -10.77
C ILE A 8 13.19 -2.01 -10.68
N TYR A 9 13.97 -1.38 -9.80
CA TYR A 9 15.43 -1.53 -9.77
C TYR A 9 15.92 -2.52 -8.72
N ARG A 10 15.02 -3.29 -8.11
CA ARG A 10 15.40 -4.34 -7.15
C ARG A 10 16.34 -5.35 -7.78
N ASP A 11 16.08 -5.70 -9.05
CA ASP A 11 16.63 -6.92 -9.63
C ASP A 11 17.51 -6.71 -10.88
N ALA A 12 17.47 -5.56 -11.57
CA ALA A 12 18.37 -5.32 -12.72
C ALA A 12 18.30 -3.89 -13.28
N CYS A 13 19.14 -2.96 -12.80
CA CYS A 13 19.87 -1.97 -13.62
C CYS A 13 20.70 -1.04 -12.72
N PRO A 14 21.94 -0.66 -13.10
CA PRO A 14 22.62 0.44 -12.43
C PRO A 14 21.86 1.75 -12.68
N LEU A 15 21.56 2.48 -11.61
CA LEU A 15 20.98 3.81 -11.69
C LEU A 15 22.02 4.82 -12.17
N ASP A 16 21.65 5.66 -13.13
CA ASP A 16 22.49 6.79 -13.55
C ASP A 16 22.66 7.81 -12.41
N ALA A 17 23.66 8.69 -12.54
CA ALA A 17 24.00 9.64 -11.49
C ALA A 17 22.87 10.63 -11.17
N LEU A 18 22.10 11.07 -12.17
CA LEU A 18 21.00 12.01 -11.99
C LEU A 18 19.87 11.35 -11.21
N THR A 19 19.48 10.12 -11.59
CA THR A 19 18.42 9.37 -10.90
C THR A 19 18.80 9.08 -9.45
N ARG A 20 20.05 8.69 -9.18
CA ARG A 20 20.53 8.50 -7.78
C ARG A 20 20.43 9.78 -6.96
N SER A 21 20.95 10.89 -7.49
CA SER A 21 20.90 12.20 -6.83
C SER A 21 19.47 12.63 -6.53
N PHE A 22 18.56 12.46 -7.51
CA PHE A 22 17.15 12.77 -7.34
C PHE A 22 16.48 11.91 -6.26
N LEU A 23 16.66 10.59 -6.28
CA LEU A 23 16.06 9.68 -5.30
C LEU A 23 16.58 9.93 -3.88
N ILE A 24 17.88 10.24 -3.73
CA ILE A 24 18.46 10.69 -2.45
C ILE A 24 17.79 11.99 -2.02
N GLY A 25 17.66 12.98 -2.92
CA GLY A 25 17.00 14.26 -2.62
C GLY A 25 15.55 14.11 -2.17
N VAL A 26 14.80 13.15 -2.74
CA VAL A 26 13.43 12.82 -2.32
C VAL A 26 13.43 12.22 -0.91
N ALA A 27 14.31 11.26 -0.61
CA ALA A 27 14.41 10.65 0.72
C ALA A 27 14.77 11.69 1.78
N GLU A 28 15.74 12.54 1.46
CA GLU A 28 16.19 13.66 2.28
C GLU A 28 15.07 14.68 2.56
N THR A 29 14.25 14.97 1.56
CA THR A 29 13.10 15.86 1.73
C THR A 29 12.05 15.23 2.63
N ALA A 30 11.77 13.93 2.48
CA ALA A 30 10.88 13.20 3.38
C ALA A 30 11.41 13.20 4.83
N ALA A 31 12.71 12.97 5.02
CA ALA A 31 13.34 12.98 6.35
C ALA A 31 13.25 14.36 7.04
N ARG A 32 13.37 15.46 6.28
CA ARG A 32 13.32 16.81 6.85
C ARG A 32 11.90 17.31 7.09
N ARG A 33 11.00 17.09 6.14
CA ARG A 33 9.69 17.80 6.09
C ARG A 33 8.52 16.99 6.63
N TRP A 34 8.72 15.73 7.05
CA TRP A 34 7.60 14.91 7.52
C TRP A 34 6.86 15.51 8.72
N ARG A 35 7.47 16.39 9.52
CA ARG A 35 6.80 17.08 10.64
C ARG A 35 5.93 18.26 10.21
N GLU A 36 5.95 18.67 8.94
CA GLU A 36 5.13 19.77 8.46
C GLU A 36 3.69 19.29 8.21
N PRO A 37 2.67 20.13 8.45
CA PRO A 37 1.32 19.85 8.00
C PRO A 37 1.19 20.01 6.48
N ASP A 38 0.27 19.28 5.86
CA ASP A 38 0.03 19.32 4.41
C ASP A 38 -1.48 19.21 4.09
N GLN A 39 -1.81 18.97 2.81
CA GLN A 39 -3.19 18.90 2.29
C GLN A 39 -3.65 17.49 1.90
N SER A 40 -3.02 16.44 2.44
CA SER A 40 -3.34 15.04 2.09
C SER A 40 -3.08 14.67 0.62
N LEU A 41 -3.38 13.41 0.28
CA LEU A 41 -3.47 12.92 -1.10
C LEU A 41 -4.63 13.57 -1.86
N TRP A 42 -5.69 13.96 -1.15
CA TRP A 42 -6.94 14.46 -1.74
C TRP A 42 -6.95 15.96 -2.00
N GLU A 43 -5.83 16.66 -1.79
CA GLU A 43 -5.70 18.11 -1.97
C GLU A 43 -6.80 18.90 -1.25
N MET A 44 -7.02 18.57 0.03
CA MET A 44 -8.08 19.15 0.85
C MET A 44 -8.00 20.69 0.82
N ARG A 45 -9.13 21.36 0.59
CA ARG A 45 -9.18 22.84 0.45
C ARG A 45 -9.26 23.59 1.79
N GLY A 46 -8.78 22.95 2.86
CA GLY A 46 -8.85 23.43 4.24
C GLY A 46 -7.50 23.86 4.82
N PRO A 47 -7.43 24.10 6.14
CA PRO A 47 -6.15 24.33 6.81
C PRO A 47 -5.29 23.08 6.72
N SER A 48 -3.97 23.25 6.53
CA SER A 48 -3.03 22.14 6.53
C SER A 48 -3.08 21.37 7.85
N ARG A 49 -3.05 20.04 7.78
CA ARG A 49 -3.10 19.15 8.95
C ARG A 49 -2.02 18.06 8.89
N HIS A 50 -1.83 17.33 9.98
CA HIS A 50 -1.03 16.12 9.98
C HIS A 50 -1.88 14.93 9.51
N PHE A 51 -1.91 14.72 8.20
CA PHE A 51 -2.58 13.58 7.58
C PHE A 51 -1.76 12.30 7.76
N LEU A 52 -2.42 11.23 8.16
CA LEU A 52 -1.79 9.93 8.42
C LEU A 52 -1.14 9.39 7.15
N HIS A 53 -1.86 9.42 6.03
CA HIS A 53 -1.37 8.93 4.74
C HIS A 53 -0.06 9.61 4.33
N SER A 54 0.04 10.92 4.50
CA SER A 54 1.28 11.65 4.18
C SER A 54 2.46 11.18 5.02
N LYS A 55 2.27 10.97 6.33
CA LYS A 55 3.33 10.44 7.20
C LYS A 55 3.70 9.02 6.83
N LEU A 56 2.71 8.21 6.48
CA LEU A 56 2.91 6.84 5.99
C LEU A 56 3.75 6.84 4.70
N MET A 57 3.51 7.77 3.77
CA MET A 57 4.30 7.89 2.54
C MET A 57 5.73 8.40 2.79
N CYS A 58 5.93 9.29 3.76
CA CYS A 58 7.29 9.67 4.20
C CYS A 58 8.03 8.49 4.81
N TRP A 59 7.37 7.72 5.68
CA TRP A 59 7.92 6.49 6.25
C TRP A 59 8.32 5.50 5.16
N LEU A 60 7.41 5.26 4.21
CA LEU A 60 7.66 4.36 3.08
C LEU A 60 8.84 4.84 2.24
N GLY A 61 8.90 6.14 1.94
CA GLY A 61 10.02 6.74 1.22
C GLY A 61 11.37 6.40 1.87
N LEU A 62 11.49 6.61 3.18
CA LEU A 62 12.72 6.31 3.91
C LEU A 62 13.00 4.81 3.97
N ASP A 63 11.99 3.98 4.20
CA ASP A 63 12.15 2.52 4.22
C ASP A 63 12.72 2.00 2.91
N ARG A 64 12.20 2.50 1.78
CA ARG A 64 12.69 2.14 0.44
C ARG A 64 14.05 2.75 0.15
N ALA A 65 14.35 3.95 0.62
CA ALA A 65 15.67 4.56 0.47
C ALA A 65 16.76 3.76 1.21
N ILE A 66 16.46 3.26 2.41
CA ILE A 66 17.34 2.37 3.18
C ILE A 66 17.58 1.07 2.40
N ALA A 67 16.52 0.44 1.89
CA ALA A 67 16.63 -0.79 1.10
C ALA A 67 17.48 -0.59 -0.18
N LEU A 68 17.42 0.59 -0.78
CA LEU A 68 18.17 0.95 -1.99
C LEU A 68 19.54 1.60 -1.72
N ALA A 69 19.95 1.78 -0.46
CA ALA A 69 21.07 2.65 -0.10
C ALA A 69 22.40 2.27 -0.79
N GLN A 70 22.67 0.97 -0.97
CA GLN A 70 23.84 0.50 -1.69
C GLN A 70 23.82 0.94 -3.17
N MET A 71 22.69 0.72 -3.85
CA MET A 71 22.51 1.09 -5.25
C MET A 71 22.51 2.61 -5.46
N LEU A 72 22.01 3.37 -4.48
CA LEU A 72 22.05 4.83 -4.48
C LEU A 72 23.46 5.38 -4.20
N GLY A 73 24.38 4.57 -3.66
CA GLY A 73 25.66 5.07 -3.15
C GLY A 73 25.50 5.94 -1.89
N ALA A 74 24.47 5.67 -1.09
CA ALA A 74 24.03 6.46 0.06
C ALA A 74 24.13 5.69 1.38
N THR A 75 25.02 4.70 1.49
CA THR A 75 25.18 3.87 2.70
C THR A 75 25.49 4.69 3.94
N GLY A 76 26.21 5.82 3.80
CA GLY A 76 26.48 6.75 4.91
C GLY A 76 25.25 7.46 5.47
N ARG A 77 24.10 7.45 4.78
CA ARG A 77 22.84 8.07 5.23
C ARG A 77 21.90 7.10 5.92
N VAL A 78 22.21 5.80 5.90
CA VAL A 78 21.30 4.74 6.39
C VAL A 78 20.96 4.92 7.86
N ALA A 79 21.93 5.32 8.70
CA ALA A 79 21.69 5.53 10.12
C ALA A 79 20.66 6.65 10.36
N ASP A 80 20.82 7.80 9.70
CA ASP A 80 19.94 8.97 9.84
C ASP A 80 18.53 8.68 9.29
N TRP A 81 18.45 8.02 8.13
CA TRP A 81 17.18 7.61 7.54
C TRP A 81 16.46 6.58 8.42
N THR A 82 17.18 5.64 9.01
CA THR A 82 16.61 4.64 9.93
C THR A 82 16.04 5.32 11.17
N CYS A 83 16.82 6.19 11.81
CA CYS A 83 16.38 6.97 12.96
C CYS A 83 15.10 7.76 12.64
N THR A 84 15.07 8.46 11.51
CA THR A 84 13.91 9.27 11.11
C THR A 84 12.70 8.41 10.75
N ARG A 85 12.90 7.30 10.02
CA ARG A 85 11.84 6.33 9.70
C ARG A 85 11.20 5.79 10.99
N ASP A 86 12.01 5.43 11.97
CA ASP A 86 11.53 4.86 13.22
C ASP A 86 10.79 5.91 14.07
N GLN A 87 11.20 7.17 14.03
CA GLN A 87 10.43 8.29 14.61
C GLN A 87 9.05 8.44 13.96
N ILE A 88 8.99 8.44 12.62
CA ILE A 88 7.70 8.53 11.90
C ILE A 88 6.81 7.33 12.26
N ARG A 89 7.38 6.12 12.32
CA ARG A 89 6.66 4.91 12.72
C ARG A 89 6.05 5.06 14.11
N ALA A 90 6.85 5.48 15.09
CA ALA A 90 6.38 5.71 16.45
C ALA A 90 5.25 6.75 16.49
N GLU A 91 5.37 7.82 15.70
CA GLU A 91 4.37 8.88 15.68
C GLU A 91 3.04 8.44 15.04
N ILE A 92 3.07 7.68 13.95
CA ILE A 92 1.86 7.09 13.34
C ILE A 92 1.17 6.13 14.32
N LEU A 93 1.94 5.28 15.01
CA LEU A 93 1.35 4.30 15.93
C LEU A 93 0.76 4.93 17.19
N THR A 94 1.30 6.06 17.65
CA THR A 94 0.86 6.74 18.86
C THR A 94 -0.26 7.74 18.59
N ARG A 95 -0.15 8.54 17.52
CA ARG A 95 -1.09 9.62 17.21
C ARG A 95 -2.08 9.28 16.10
N GLY A 96 -1.77 8.31 15.25
CA GLY A 96 -2.65 7.91 14.14
C GLY A 96 -3.77 6.96 14.56
N TRP A 97 -3.57 6.17 15.63
CA TRP A 97 -4.60 5.28 16.15
C TRP A 97 -5.57 6.04 17.07
N ASN A 98 -6.86 6.03 16.73
CA ASN A 98 -7.88 6.65 17.55
C ASN A 98 -8.67 5.57 18.32
N PRO A 99 -8.46 5.43 19.65
CA PRO A 99 -9.12 4.38 20.44
C PRO A 99 -10.63 4.58 20.57
N ARG A 100 -11.14 5.81 20.39
CA ARG A 100 -12.59 6.07 20.42
C ARG A 100 -13.28 5.60 19.15
N VAL A 101 -12.62 5.79 18.00
CA VAL A 101 -13.13 5.33 16.70
C VAL A 101 -12.89 3.84 16.51
N GLY A 102 -11.84 3.31 17.15
CA GLY A 102 -11.37 1.92 17.00
C GLY A 102 -10.64 1.69 15.68
N ALA A 103 -10.03 2.72 15.10
CA ALA A 103 -9.38 2.67 13.79
C ALA A 103 -8.28 3.72 13.65
N PHE A 104 -7.42 3.55 12.63
CA PHE A 104 -6.59 4.65 12.14
C PHE A 104 -7.45 5.68 11.41
N THR A 105 -7.27 6.96 11.75
CA THR A 105 -8.07 8.08 11.23
C THR A 105 -7.32 8.89 10.17
N GLN A 106 -8.04 9.76 9.46
CA GLN A 106 -7.51 10.63 8.41
C GLN A 106 -6.35 11.51 8.89
N THR A 107 -6.51 12.11 10.08
CA THR A 107 -5.54 13.01 10.70
C THR A 107 -5.25 12.59 12.13
N PHE A 108 -4.10 13.00 12.66
CA PHE A 108 -3.66 12.67 14.03
C PHE A 108 -4.53 13.23 15.16
N THR A 109 -5.39 14.21 14.88
CA THR A 109 -6.26 14.82 15.88
C THR A 109 -7.75 14.66 15.54
N GLY A 110 -8.06 14.09 14.37
CA GLY A 110 -9.42 13.93 13.88
C GLY A 110 -10.04 12.58 14.26
N THR A 111 -11.35 12.49 14.06
CA THR A 111 -12.13 11.26 14.19
C THR A 111 -12.59 10.70 12.84
N ASP A 112 -12.36 11.44 11.77
CA ASP A 112 -12.85 11.10 10.45
C ASP A 112 -12.07 9.92 9.86
N LEU A 113 -12.81 8.99 9.26
CA LEU A 113 -12.24 7.88 8.50
C LEU A 113 -11.88 8.34 7.09
N ASP A 114 -10.83 7.74 6.54
CA ASP A 114 -10.35 7.99 5.19
C ASP A 114 -9.84 6.67 4.59
N ALA A 115 -10.24 6.35 3.37
CA ALA A 115 -9.86 5.12 2.69
C ALA A 115 -8.34 5.02 2.44
N SER A 116 -7.61 6.12 2.42
CA SER A 116 -6.15 6.14 2.26
C SER A 116 -5.40 5.40 3.39
N VAL A 117 -6.02 5.21 4.55
CA VAL A 117 -5.42 4.40 5.64
C VAL A 117 -5.30 2.92 5.27
N LEU A 118 -6.09 2.43 4.30
CA LEU A 118 -5.99 1.07 3.77
C LEU A 118 -4.63 0.81 3.11
N MET A 119 -3.88 1.84 2.75
CA MET A 119 -2.51 1.70 2.25
C MET A 119 -1.55 1.10 3.29
N MET A 120 -1.87 1.19 4.58
CA MET A 120 -1.02 0.73 5.67
C MET A 120 -0.58 -0.74 5.56
N PRO A 121 -1.49 -1.73 5.42
CA PRO A 121 -1.10 -3.10 5.13
C PRO A 121 -0.47 -3.27 3.74
N LEU A 122 -0.95 -2.52 2.74
CA LEU A 122 -0.51 -2.68 1.34
C LEU A 122 0.96 -2.30 1.11
N VAL A 123 1.48 -1.36 1.90
CA VAL A 123 2.89 -0.92 1.81
C VAL A 123 3.81 -1.60 2.83
N GLY A 124 3.25 -2.51 3.65
CA GLY A 124 3.98 -3.28 4.66
C GLY A 124 4.34 -2.50 5.92
N PHE A 125 3.56 -1.48 6.30
CA PHE A 125 3.81 -0.71 7.53
C PHE A 125 3.49 -1.53 8.80
N LEU A 126 2.32 -2.17 8.79
CA LEU A 126 1.89 -3.14 9.79
C LEU A 126 1.50 -4.44 9.07
N PRO A 127 1.68 -5.60 9.73
CA PRO A 127 1.26 -6.87 9.16
C PRO A 127 -0.27 -6.92 9.10
N GLY A 128 -0.81 -7.67 8.12
CA GLY A 128 -2.26 -7.76 7.90
C GLY A 128 -3.03 -8.45 9.04
N ASP A 129 -2.34 -9.20 9.90
CA ASP A 129 -2.92 -9.82 11.09
C ASP A 129 -2.93 -8.90 12.33
N ASP A 130 -2.32 -7.71 12.27
CA ASP A 130 -2.38 -6.74 13.36
C ASP A 130 -3.84 -6.36 13.66
N PRO A 131 -4.29 -6.46 14.93
CA PRO A 131 -5.69 -6.21 15.28
C PRO A 131 -6.15 -4.79 14.95
N ARG A 132 -5.24 -3.81 14.98
CA ARG A 132 -5.55 -2.41 14.60
C ARG A 132 -5.77 -2.28 13.10
N VAL A 133 -5.01 -3.03 12.30
CA VAL A 133 -5.20 -3.07 10.84
C VAL A 133 -6.54 -3.71 10.51
N ARG A 134 -6.85 -4.88 11.08
CA ARG A 134 -8.15 -5.55 10.89
C ARG A 134 -9.31 -4.62 11.26
N ALA A 135 -9.28 -4.04 12.45
CA ALA A 135 -10.31 -3.11 12.92
C ALA A 135 -10.47 -1.89 12.01
N THR A 136 -9.37 -1.38 11.45
CA THR A 136 -9.42 -0.26 10.49
C THR A 136 -10.03 -0.68 9.16
N VAL A 137 -9.65 -1.84 8.62
CA VAL A 137 -10.21 -2.38 7.38
C VAL A 137 -11.71 -2.61 7.54
N ASP A 138 -12.14 -3.18 8.66
CA ASP A 138 -13.55 -3.42 8.98
C ASP A 138 -14.32 -2.10 9.15
N ALA A 139 -13.72 -1.09 9.80
CA ALA A 139 -14.31 0.23 9.95
C ALA A 139 -14.54 0.91 8.58
N VAL A 140 -13.58 0.80 7.66
CA VAL A 140 -13.74 1.33 6.29
C VAL A 140 -14.80 0.53 5.52
N ALA A 141 -14.78 -0.80 5.61
CA ALA A 141 -15.76 -1.67 4.95
C ALA A 141 -17.20 -1.42 5.41
N THR A 142 -17.39 -1.03 6.67
CA THR A 142 -18.74 -0.84 7.25
C THR A 142 -19.23 0.59 7.23
N ARG A 143 -18.33 1.58 7.35
CA ARG A 143 -18.71 2.99 7.54
C ARG A 143 -18.41 3.88 6.33
N LEU A 144 -17.58 3.43 5.38
CA LEU A 144 -17.27 4.17 4.15
C LEU A 144 -17.76 3.47 2.88
N THR A 145 -18.43 2.33 3.00
CA THR A 145 -18.96 1.58 1.86
C THR A 145 -20.45 1.86 1.70
N ASP A 146 -20.86 2.20 0.48
CA ASP A 146 -22.26 2.48 0.13
C ASP A 146 -23.10 1.20 -0.03
N ALA A 147 -24.39 1.37 -0.34
CA ALA A 147 -25.31 0.25 -0.56
C ALA A 147 -24.96 -0.62 -1.78
N ARG A 148 -24.11 -0.13 -2.70
CA ARG A 148 -23.64 -0.84 -3.90
C ARG A 148 -22.33 -1.59 -3.66
N GLY A 149 -21.71 -1.42 -2.49
CA GLY A 149 -20.44 -2.05 -2.16
C GLY A 149 -19.22 -1.26 -2.66
N LEU A 150 -19.38 0.03 -2.95
CA LEU A 150 -18.31 0.94 -3.38
C LEU A 150 -17.92 1.89 -2.24
N VAL A 151 -16.64 2.30 -2.22
CA VAL A 151 -16.04 3.00 -1.09
C VAL A 151 -15.89 4.50 -1.37
N HIS A 152 -16.39 5.34 -0.45
CA HIS A 152 -16.13 6.79 -0.44
C HIS A 152 -14.70 7.11 0.04
N ARG A 153 -14.14 8.25 -0.38
CA ARG A 153 -12.78 8.66 0.04
C ARG A 153 -12.68 8.87 1.55
N TYR A 154 -13.63 9.58 2.13
CA TYR A 154 -13.68 9.93 3.55
C TYR A 154 -15.11 10.32 3.95
N ASN A 155 -15.35 10.42 5.26
CA ASN A 155 -16.63 10.89 5.83
C ASN A 155 -16.56 12.35 6.32
N ALA A 156 -15.54 13.10 5.90
CA ALA A 156 -15.33 14.50 6.26
C ALA A 156 -15.92 15.46 5.21
N ALA A 157 -16.32 16.66 5.64
CA ALA A 157 -16.65 17.74 4.71
C ALA A 157 -15.37 18.27 4.04
N ASP A 158 -15.28 18.18 2.73
CA ASP A 158 -14.13 18.61 1.92
C ASP A 158 -14.24 20.05 1.39
N GLY A 159 -15.37 20.69 1.69
CA GLY A 159 -15.67 22.05 1.25
C GLY A 159 -16.17 22.13 -0.19
N LEU A 160 -16.50 21.02 -0.84
CA LEU A 160 -17.16 21.02 -2.15
C LEU A 160 -18.69 20.85 -1.99
N PRO A 161 -19.50 21.57 -2.79
CA PRO A 161 -20.94 21.37 -2.83
C PRO A 161 -21.29 20.10 -3.62
N GLY A 162 -21.93 19.13 -2.96
CA GLY A 162 -22.45 17.90 -3.58
C GLY A 162 -22.33 16.69 -2.65
N GLU A 163 -23.06 15.61 -2.95
CA GLU A 163 -22.70 14.29 -2.43
C GLU A 163 -21.65 13.70 -3.37
N GLU A 164 -20.42 13.52 -2.86
CA GLU A 164 -19.34 12.97 -3.67
C GLU A 164 -19.61 11.49 -4.03
N GLY A 165 -19.23 11.11 -5.26
CA GLY A 165 -19.34 9.74 -5.73
C GLY A 165 -18.47 8.76 -4.94
N THR A 166 -18.68 7.48 -5.20
CA THR A 166 -17.81 6.43 -4.66
C THR A 166 -16.60 6.23 -5.57
N PHE A 167 -15.43 5.99 -4.99
CA PHE A 167 -14.18 5.90 -5.73
C PHE A 167 -13.81 4.45 -6.02
N LEU A 168 -13.61 4.13 -7.30
CA LEU A 168 -13.18 2.79 -7.72
C LEU A 168 -11.79 2.46 -7.16
N LEU A 169 -10.89 3.44 -7.11
CA LEU A 169 -9.57 3.32 -6.49
C LEU A 169 -9.64 2.85 -5.03
N CYS A 170 -10.50 3.51 -4.23
CA CYS A 170 -10.67 3.19 -2.81
C CYS A 170 -11.27 1.79 -2.62
N THR A 171 -12.20 1.42 -3.50
CA THR A 171 -12.81 0.09 -3.51
C THR A 171 -11.78 -1.01 -3.82
N PHE A 172 -10.86 -0.78 -4.76
CA PHE A 172 -9.76 -1.72 -5.00
C PHE A 172 -8.78 -1.79 -3.83
N TRP A 173 -8.49 -0.67 -3.15
CA TRP A 173 -7.68 -0.71 -1.93
C TRP A 173 -8.34 -1.53 -0.83
N LEU A 174 -9.65 -1.43 -0.66
CA LEU A 174 -10.39 -2.24 0.31
C LEU A 174 -10.30 -3.72 -0.04
N ALA A 175 -10.53 -4.08 -1.30
CA ALA A 175 -10.40 -5.46 -1.76
C ALA A 175 -9.00 -6.04 -1.46
N HIS A 176 -7.94 -5.27 -1.74
CA HIS A 176 -6.58 -5.71 -1.44
C HIS A 176 -6.33 -5.81 0.07
N ALA A 177 -6.75 -4.82 0.85
CA ALA A 177 -6.54 -4.82 2.29
C ALA A 177 -7.25 -6.02 2.95
N LEU A 178 -8.48 -6.34 2.53
CA LEU A 178 -9.20 -7.55 2.93
C LEU A 178 -8.44 -8.84 2.58
N ALA A 179 -7.80 -8.88 1.41
CA ALA A 179 -6.98 -10.04 1.04
C ALA A 179 -5.76 -10.18 1.97
N PHE A 180 -5.14 -9.07 2.38
CA PHE A 180 -4.01 -9.06 3.32
C PHE A 180 -4.40 -9.43 4.76
N THR A 181 -5.64 -9.14 5.19
CA THR A 181 -6.13 -9.52 6.53
C THR A 181 -6.63 -10.98 6.60
N GLY A 182 -6.67 -11.69 5.47
CA GLY A 182 -7.13 -13.08 5.36
C GLY A 182 -8.58 -13.25 4.92
N GLU A 183 -9.30 -12.16 4.66
CA GLU A 183 -10.71 -12.14 4.25
C GLU A 183 -10.87 -12.35 2.73
N GLY A 184 -10.23 -13.40 2.19
CA GLY A 184 -10.11 -13.60 0.74
C GLY A 184 -11.43 -13.72 -0.02
N ALA A 185 -12.46 -14.31 0.59
CA ALA A 185 -13.79 -14.39 -0.03
C ALA A 185 -14.47 -13.02 -0.13
N HIS A 186 -14.32 -12.18 0.91
CA HIS A 186 -14.85 -10.82 0.91
C HIS A 186 -14.08 -9.94 -0.09
N ALA A 187 -12.75 -10.00 -0.05
CA ALA A 187 -11.87 -9.33 -0.99
C ALA A 187 -12.25 -9.59 -2.45
N LYS A 188 -12.52 -10.86 -2.79
CA LYS A 188 -12.94 -11.24 -4.15
C LYS A 188 -14.26 -10.61 -4.56
N ARG A 189 -15.26 -10.55 -3.66
CA ARG A 189 -16.54 -9.91 -3.95
C ARG A 189 -16.36 -8.42 -4.22
N VAL A 190 -15.67 -7.70 -3.33
CA VAL A 190 -15.41 -6.26 -3.47
C VAL A 190 -14.65 -5.97 -4.78
N PHE A 191 -13.64 -6.78 -5.11
CA PHE A 191 -12.90 -6.65 -6.36
C PHE A 191 -13.79 -6.86 -7.58
N GLN A 192 -14.66 -7.87 -7.56
CA GLN A 192 -15.58 -8.16 -8.66
C GLN A 192 -16.61 -7.06 -8.85
N THR A 193 -17.15 -6.51 -7.76
CA THR A 193 -18.03 -5.34 -7.79
C THR A 193 -17.35 -4.15 -8.43
N ALA A 194 -16.14 -3.77 -7.99
CA ALA A 194 -15.41 -2.67 -8.61
C ALA A 194 -15.08 -2.93 -10.10
N ALA A 195 -14.76 -4.18 -10.45
CA ALA A 195 -14.43 -4.55 -11.82
C ALA A 195 -15.64 -4.58 -12.77
N SER A 196 -16.88 -4.71 -12.27
CA SER A 196 -18.08 -4.71 -13.11
C SER A 196 -18.45 -3.32 -13.64
N TYR A 197 -17.87 -2.25 -13.08
CA TYR A 197 -18.03 -0.88 -13.58
C TYR A 197 -17.10 -0.56 -14.77
N ALA A 198 -16.34 -1.53 -15.27
CA ALA A 198 -15.62 -1.36 -16.51
C ALA A 198 -16.62 -1.30 -17.67
N ASN A 199 -16.45 -0.33 -18.57
CA ASN A 199 -17.30 -0.23 -19.75
C ASN A 199 -17.04 -1.40 -20.74
N ASP A 200 -17.73 -1.36 -21.88
CA ASP A 200 -17.62 -2.32 -22.98
C ASP A 200 -16.20 -2.53 -23.51
N VAL A 201 -15.36 -1.49 -23.48
CA VAL A 201 -13.94 -1.54 -23.86
C VAL A 201 -13.00 -1.78 -22.66
N GLY A 202 -13.54 -2.04 -21.47
CA GLY A 202 -12.80 -2.38 -20.26
C GLY A 202 -12.22 -1.20 -19.47
N LEU A 203 -12.62 0.03 -19.81
CA LEU A 203 -12.20 1.29 -19.19
C LEU A 203 -12.97 1.58 -17.90
N LEU A 204 -12.26 2.11 -16.89
CA LEU A 204 -12.80 2.49 -15.59
C LEU A 204 -12.74 4.00 -15.41
N ALA A 205 -13.80 4.56 -14.83
CA ALA A 205 -13.82 5.93 -14.35
C ALA A 205 -13.04 6.08 -13.04
N GLU A 206 -12.94 7.32 -12.59
CA GLU A 206 -12.48 7.64 -11.24
C GLU A 206 -13.55 7.29 -10.20
N GLU A 207 -14.77 7.73 -10.48
CA GLU A 207 -15.90 7.70 -9.56
C GLU A 207 -17.11 7.00 -10.20
N VAL A 208 -17.98 6.53 -9.32
CA VAL A 208 -19.32 6.05 -9.64
C VAL A 208 -20.30 6.84 -8.79
N ASP A 209 -21.29 7.44 -9.45
CA ASP A 209 -22.36 8.17 -8.77
C ASP A 209 -23.11 7.25 -7.80
N SER A 210 -23.27 7.67 -6.54
CA SER A 210 -23.88 6.88 -5.47
C SER A 210 -25.40 6.69 -5.63
N VAL A 211 -26.06 7.50 -6.47
CA VAL A 211 -27.51 7.49 -6.72
C VAL A 211 -27.84 6.85 -8.06
N THR A 212 -27.16 7.19 -9.15
CA THR A 212 -27.45 6.69 -10.50
C THR A 212 -26.63 5.45 -10.86
N GLY A 213 -25.41 5.34 -10.33
CA GLY A 213 -24.48 4.24 -10.63
C GLY A 213 -23.71 4.47 -11.93
N GLU A 214 -23.80 5.66 -12.49
CA GLU A 214 -23.09 6.05 -13.70
C GLU A 214 -21.62 6.39 -13.39
N PRO A 215 -20.71 6.13 -14.34
CA PRO A 215 -19.32 6.58 -14.21
C PRO A 215 -19.26 8.12 -14.26
N ILE A 216 -18.63 8.72 -13.25
CA ILE A 216 -18.43 10.17 -13.15
C ILE A 216 -16.95 10.51 -12.91
N GLY A 217 -16.61 11.79 -12.99
CA GLY A 217 -15.24 12.26 -12.82
C GLY A 217 -14.33 11.95 -14.02
N ASN A 218 -13.04 11.76 -13.75
CA ASN A 218 -12.06 11.54 -14.82
C ASN A 218 -12.29 10.19 -15.54
N PHE A 219 -12.24 10.21 -16.87
CA PHE A 219 -12.45 9.01 -17.69
C PHE A 219 -11.52 8.98 -18.93
N PRO A 220 -10.74 7.90 -19.14
CA PRO A 220 -10.45 6.80 -18.21
C PRO A 220 -9.46 7.21 -17.12
N GLN A 221 -9.64 6.69 -15.89
CA GLN A 221 -8.75 7.02 -14.77
C GLN A 221 -7.63 6.00 -14.60
N ALA A 222 -6.39 6.42 -14.88
CA ALA A 222 -5.21 5.56 -14.85
C ALA A 222 -4.97 4.88 -13.48
N PHE A 223 -5.31 5.56 -12.37
CA PHE A 223 -5.18 5.00 -11.02
C PHE A 223 -6.10 3.81 -10.78
N SER A 224 -7.36 3.89 -11.23
CA SER A 224 -8.34 2.81 -11.16
C SER A 224 -7.82 1.57 -11.90
N HIS A 225 -7.24 1.78 -13.08
CA HIS A 225 -6.63 0.72 -13.88
C HIS A 225 -5.40 0.06 -13.23
N CYS A 226 -4.49 0.87 -12.67
CA CYS A 226 -3.29 0.36 -12.00
C CYS A 226 -3.64 -0.55 -10.81
N CYS A 227 -4.64 -0.17 -10.02
CA CYS A 227 -5.08 -0.97 -8.88
C CYS A 227 -5.78 -2.26 -9.29
N ARG A 228 -6.61 -2.24 -10.35
CA ARG A 228 -7.21 -3.47 -10.91
C ARG A 228 -6.15 -4.51 -11.29
N ARG A 229 -5.03 -4.10 -11.88
CA ARG A 229 -3.97 -5.05 -12.32
C ARG A 229 -3.30 -5.78 -11.16
N ARG A 230 -3.15 -5.14 -10.00
CA ARG A 230 -2.50 -5.71 -8.82
C ARG A 230 -3.32 -6.81 -8.15
N GLY A 231 -4.65 -6.83 -8.33
CA GLY A 231 -5.57 -7.77 -7.66
C GLY A 231 -5.84 -9.09 -8.39
N ARG A 232 -5.14 -9.41 -9.48
CA ARG A 232 -5.38 -10.67 -10.22
C ARG A 232 -4.98 -11.87 -9.33
N PRO A 233 -5.90 -12.81 -8.99
CA PRO A 233 -5.67 -13.87 -7.99
C PRO A 233 -4.55 -14.88 -8.29
N GLY A 234 -3.89 -14.78 -9.45
CA GLY A 234 -2.72 -15.60 -9.80
C GLY A 234 -1.37 -15.04 -9.31
N GLY A 235 -1.32 -13.79 -8.82
CA GLY A 235 -0.08 -13.13 -8.37
C GLY A 235 0.26 -13.30 -6.88
N ALA A 236 -0.62 -13.91 -6.09
CA ALA A 236 -0.45 -14.06 -4.64
C ALA A 236 0.60 -15.13 -4.24
N ARG A 237 1.17 -15.88 -5.20
CA ARG A 237 2.18 -16.92 -4.93
C ARG A 237 3.62 -16.42 -4.77
N GLU A 238 3.91 -15.13 -4.95
CA GLU A 238 5.27 -14.59 -4.81
C GLU A 238 5.48 -13.62 -3.63
N MET A 239 4.45 -13.30 -2.85
CA MET A 239 4.55 -12.33 -1.73
C MET A 239 4.75 -12.96 -0.34
N THR A 240 5.12 -14.24 -0.27
CA THR A 240 5.39 -14.94 1.01
C THR A 240 6.67 -15.77 0.96
N SER A 241 7.83 -15.15 0.71
CA SER A 241 9.13 -15.73 1.11
C SER A 241 10.29 -14.74 0.96
N SER A 242 10.37 -13.68 1.78
CA SER A 242 11.68 -13.07 2.12
C SER A 242 11.59 -12.08 3.29
N ALA A 243 11.19 -12.53 4.48
CA ALA A 243 11.45 -11.79 5.73
C ALA A 243 11.21 -12.68 6.96
N LEU A 244 12.17 -13.54 7.29
CA LEU A 244 12.39 -14.01 8.66
C LEU A 244 13.91 -13.97 8.94
N PRO A 245 14.39 -13.35 10.04
CA PRO A 245 15.81 -13.33 10.36
C PRO A 245 16.29 -14.66 10.94
N SER A 246 17.59 -14.88 10.73
CA SER A 246 18.41 -16.04 11.02
C SER A 246 18.43 -16.46 12.50
N SER A 247 18.05 -17.71 12.78
CA SER A 247 18.76 -18.54 13.75
C SER A 247 18.50 -20.03 13.42
N LEU A 248 19.53 -20.86 13.62
CA LEU A 248 19.65 -22.29 13.27
C LEU A 248 20.19 -22.59 11.86
N ALA A 249 21.51 -22.70 11.85
CA ALA A 249 22.32 -23.31 10.81
C ALA A 249 22.10 -24.83 10.71
N GLN A 250 22.57 -25.39 9.58
CA GLN A 250 22.73 -26.82 9.21
C GLN A 250 21.40 -27.47 8.78
N VAL A 251 21.17 -27.79 7.50
CA VAL A 251 21.87 -28.80 6.66
C VAL A 251 21.80 -28.44 5.16
N ARG A 252 22.81 -28.91 4.41
CA ARG A 252 23.21 -28.54 3.05
C ARG A 252 22.24 -28.88 1.89
N SER A 253 22.27 -27.99 0.89
CA SER A 253 22.36 -28.21 -0.57
C SER A 253 21.24 -28.96 -1.32
N ARG A 254 20.63 -28.28 -2.29
CA ARG A 254 20.70 -28.62 -3.74
C ARG A 254 20.15 -27.45 -4.57
N ARG A 255 20.97 -26.93 -5.49
CA ARG A 255 20.58 -25.95 -6.52
C ARG A 255 19.84 -26.69 -7.65
N TRP A 256 18.79 -26.08 -8.17
CA TRP A 256 18.13 -26.51 -9.40
C TRP A 256 18.82 -25.83 -10.58
N CYS A 257 19.40 -26.63 -11.48
CA CYS A 257 19.93 -26.19 -12.77
C CYS A 257 18.92 -26.55 -13.88
N SER A 258 18.74 -25.60 -14.79
CA SER A 258 17.88 -25.66 -15.96
C SER A 258 18.43 -26.63 -17.02
N CYS A 259 18.06 -27.91 -16.94
CA CYS A 259 18.01 -28.82 -18.08
C CYS A 259 17.17 -30.04 -17.70
N GLY A 260 16.02 -30.19 -18.35
CA GLY A 260 15.07 -31.27 -18.08
C GLY A 260 15.65 -32.64 -18.45
N ARG A 261 15.88 -33.48 -17.44
CA ARG A 261 15.74 -34.94 -17.49
C ARG A 261 15.77 -35.51 -16.06
N TRP A 262 14.81 -36.38 -15.78
CA TRP A 262 14.77 -37.15 -14.53
C TRP A 262 15.66 -38.39 -14.66
N SER A 263 16.59 -38.56 -13.74
CA SER A 263 17.33 -39.80 -13.53
C SER A 263 17.51 -40.01 -12.02
N GLY A 264 16.71 -40.91 -11.45
CA GLY A 264 16.81 -41.32 -10.05
C GLY A 264 17.83 -42.47 -9.86
N PRO A 265 18.51 -42.57 -8.70
CA PRO A 265 19.42 -43.69 -8.44
C PRO A 265 18.72 -44.89 -7.80
N LEU A 266 19.15 -46.07 -8.24
CA LEU A 266 18.86 -47.40 -7.72
C LEU A 266 19.07 -47.53 -6.20
N LEU A 267 18.09 -48.14 -5.54
CA LEU A 267 18.21 -48.69 -4.19
C LEU A 267 19.32 -49.76 -4.15
N ARG A 268 20.38 -49.51 -3.39
CA ARG A 268 21.30 -50.56 -2.92
C ARG A 268 20.98 -50.85 -1.46
N GLY A 269 20.51 -52.05 -1.19
CA GLY A 269 20.43 -52.59 0.16
C GLY A 269 21.78 -53.04 0.71
N ARG A 270 21.81 -53.27 2.03
CA ARG A 270 22.58 -54.27 2.79
C ARG A 270 22.53 -53.94 4.29
N PRO A 271 22.81 -54.90 5.19
CA PRO A 271 22.84 -56.36 5.03
C PRO A 271 21.54 -57.03 5.48
#